data_AF-A0A3M9ZKK2-F1
#
_entry.id   AF-A0A3M9ZKK2-F1
#
_cell.length_a   1.000
_cell.length_b   1.000
_cell.length_c   1.000
_cell.angle_alpha   90.00
_cell.angle_beta   90.00
_cell.angle_gamma   90.00
#
_symmetry.space_group_name_H-M   'P 1'
#
loop_
_entity.id
_entity.type
_entity.pdbx_description
1 polymer ?
#
loop_
_entity_poly.entity_id
_entity_poly.type
_entity_poly.pdbx_seq_one_letter_code
_entity_poly.pdbx_strand_id
1 'polypeptide(L)'
;MVATALAAAHAPEAHAQAQIGGVSLEGEWYVGEGLGVGDYFSYNVCHISYKECKEFRFDFWIEGDRLVGTESKWIAQVVVHDGAKVAKGTMELGKVAPEPTGSSDSIKTYSSVYKSSIAWLSAFATAYGGDGGEGPKRFGAASWGKIANIGGEQILPKEVASVKVRGGTFEEAVVVSWRTGGAESRVWVVDGFPFPVQAGTWVHVSEGIPPQEYRFELLDYGTSESNPYEGVVATAVEGAAAGCPVDPELDSTKQTTTGGKYLIKATRGPEEPVAGCDMSLLLSFHSKYDETEFLNQVQYDILVADPSGEVVYTASRAEGSRVLYSGSGQTRNDEMWVPDEPGEYTYAILVRGLAPSNTQTRLDELDSLQIPITVVPNDAATAPAPAMPAAAVPSWIKSTTGFWVDGHTGDAEFVAAIEFLVREGVIAVSAGSSPATSGAAVPPWIKDTAGFWVDGHIDDPQFVSAIEFLVGQGIIAVG
;
A
#
# COMPACT_ATOMS: atom_id res chain seq x y z
N MET A 1 39.83 -71.77 6.97
CA MET A 1 39.50 -70.69 7.91
C MET A 1 39.59 -69.38 7.14
N VAL A 2 38.43 -68.83 6.77
CA VAL A 2 38.31 -67.50 6.17
C VAL A 2 38.22 -66.52 7.34
N ALA A 3 39.19 -65.62 7.48
CA ALA A 3 39.15 -64.53 8.45
C ALA A 3 38.77 -63.25 7.70
N THR A 4 37.52 -62.84 7.89
CA THR A 4 36.93 -61.63 7.34
C THR A 4 37.46 -60.42 8.11
N ALA A 5 38.22 -59.55 7.44
CA ALA A 5 38.58 -58.24 7.98
C ALA A 5 37.41 -57.27 7.79
N LEU A 6 36.80 -56.82 8.89
CA LEU A 6 35.80 -55.75 8.90
C LEU A 6 36.52 -54.42 8.67
N ALA A 7 36.33 -53.81 7.50
CA ALA A 7 36.72 -52.42 7.27
C ALA A 7 35.67 -51.51 7.92
N ALA A 8 36.07 -50.76 8.95
CA ALA A 8 35.24 -49.72 9.54
C ALA A 8 35.15 -48.54 8.55
N ALA A 9 33.99 -48.37 7.94
CA ALA A 9 33.67 -47.19 7.14
C ALA A 9 33.61 -45.97 8.06
N HIS A 10 34.50 -45.01 7.84
CA HIS A 10 34.37 -43.67 8.41
C HIS A 10 33.17 -43.00 7.74
N ALA A 11 32.09 -42.81 8.51
CA ALA A 11 31.01 -41.92 8.09
C ALA A 11 31.58 -40.48 8.03
N PRO A 12 31.31 -39.71 6.96
CA PRO A 12 31.68 -38.31 6.94
C PRO A 12 30.86 -37.58 8.01
N GLU A 13 31.53 -36.93 8.95
CA GLU A 13 30.91 -35.99 9.87
C GLU A 13 30.29 -34.86 9.05
N ALA A 14 28.96 -34.84 8.97
CA ALA A 14 28.24 -33.68 8.48
C ALA A 14 28.38 -32.58 9.54
N HIS A 15 29.37 -31.70 9.38
CA HIS A 15 29.39 -30.44 10.10
C HIS A 15 28.23 -29.59 9.59
N ALA A 16 27.11 -29.61 10.31
CA ALA A 16 26.17 -28.50 10.23
C ALA A 16 26.96 -27.24 10.60
N GLN A 17 27.23 -26.36 9.64
CA GLN A 17 27.74 -25.03 9.94
C GLN A 17 26.69 -24.33 10.79
N ALA A 18 26.87 -24.33 12.11
CA ALA A 18 26.08 -23.51 12.99
C ALA A 18 26.37 -22.04 12.61
N GLN A 19 25.44 -21.40 11.92
CA GLN A 19 25.47 -19.95 11.80
C GLN A 19 25.06 -19.40 13.17
N ILE A 20 26.06 -19.03 13.97
CA ILE A 20 25.85 -18.44 15.29
C ILE A 20 25.82 -16.93 15.09
N GLY A 21 24.67 -16.31 15.31
CA GLY A 21 24.53 -14.85 15.37
C GLY A 21 24.86 -14.30 16.75
N GLY A 22 24.50 -13.04 16.96
CA GLY A 22 24.72 -12.30 18.19
C GLY A 22 25.89 -11.34 18.06
N VAL A 23 25.66 -10.08 18.39
CA VAL A 23 26.69 -9.03 18.38
C VAL A 23 27.05 -8.61 19.80
N SER A 24 28.25 -8.04 19.97
CA SER A 24 28.70 -7.49 21.26
C SER A 24 28.16 -6.06 21.47
N LEU A 25 26.84 -5.90 21.39
CA LEU A 25 26.10 -4.67 21.69
C LEU A 25 25.09 -5.00 22.81
N GLU A 26 25.04 -4.17 23.84
CA GLU A 26 24.01 -4.29 24.88
C GLU A 26 22.67 -3.76 24.35
N GLY A 27 21.56 -4.22 24.93
CA GLY A 27 20.22 -3.82 24.51
C GLY A 27 19.41 -4.91 23.82
N GLU A 28 18.18 -4.56 23.51
CA GLU A 28 17.20 -5.37 22.81
C GLU A 28 16.30 -4.46 22.00
N TRP A 29 15.72 -4.99 20.93
CA TRP A 29 14.91 -4.20 20.01
C TRP A 29 13.62 -4.92 19.65
N TYR A 30 12.58 -4.15 19.37
CA TYR A 30 11.33 -4.62 18.78
C TYR A 30 10.77 -3.59 17.83
N VAL A 31 9.92 -4.02 16.89
CA VAL A 31 9.26 -3.08 15.98
C VAL A 31 8.31 -2.20 16.77
N GLY A 32 8.49 -0.88 16.66
CA GLY A 32 7.74 0.12 17.41
C GLY A 32 8.41 0.57 18.72
N GLU A 33 9.66 0.17 18.96
CA GLU A 33 10.40 0.62 20.15
C GLU A 33 10.50 2.14 20.21
N GLY A 34 9.98 2.73 21.29
CA GLY A 34 10.01 4.18 21.48
C GLY A 34 9.03 4.96 20.61
N LEU A 35 8.16 4.29 19.83
CA LEU A 35 7.16 4.94 19.00
C LEU A 35 6.14 5.70 19.86
N GLY A 36 5.90 6.97 19.52
CA GLY A 36 4.99 7.85 20.21
C GLY A 36 4.11 8.68 19.28
N VAL A 37 3.13 9.36 19.89
CA VAL A 37 2.31 10.37 19.21
C VAL A 37 3.19 11.52 18.75
N GLY A 38 2.96 11.98 17.52
CA GLY A 38 3.70 13.06 16.92
C GLY A 38 4.88 12.59 16.06
N ASP A 39 5.32 11.33 16.20
CA ASP A 39 6.42 10.80 15.40
C ASP A 39 6.01 10.72 13.92
N TYR A 40 6.89 11.16 13.02
CA TYR A 40 6.74 10.94 11.59
C TYR A 40 7.96 10.27 10.98
N PHE A 41 7.73 9.56 9.88
CA PHE A 41 8.74 8.87 9.11
C PHE A 41 8.45 8.99 7.62
N SER A 42 9.50 9.09 6.82
CA SER A 42 9.45 9.05 5.36
C SER A 42 10.37 7.96 4.87
N TYR A 43 9.87 7.06 4.03
CA TYR A 43 10.64 5.97 3.44
C TYR A 43 10.55 6.00 1.92
N ASN A 44 11.64 5.64 1.25
CA ASN A 44 11.56 5.10 -0.12
C ASN A 44 11.49 3.59 0.04
N VAL A 45 10.46 2.95 -0.53
CA VAL A 45 10.21 1.52 -0.35
C VAL A 45 9.83 0.86 -1.66
N CYS A 46 10.21 -0.40 -1.82
CA CYS A 46 9.68 -1.28 -2.83
C CYS A 46 9.49 -2.69 -2.27
N HIS A 47 8.55 -3.43 -2.86
CA HIS A 47 8.30 -4.83 -2.54
C HIS A 47 7.90 -5.61 -3.79
N ILE A 48 8.27 -6.88 -3.89
CA ILE A 48 8.08 -7.69 -5.10
C ILE A 48 6.61 -7.88 -5.46
N SER A 49 5.74 -7.97 -4.45
CA SER A 49 4.29 -8.03 -4.65
C SER A 49 3.70 -6.74 -5.22
N TYR A 50 4.43 -5.64 -5.20
CA TYR A 50 4.02 -4.36 -5.77
C TYR A 50 4.87 -4.04 -7.01
N LYS A 51 4.32 -4.34 -8.19
CA LYS A 51 4.94 -4.02 -9.49
C LYS A 51 6.42 -4.44 -9.57
N GLU A 52 6.73 -5.62 -9.02
CA GLU A 52 8.10 -6.20 -8.94
C GLU A 52 9.16 -5.24 -8.36
N CYS A 53 8.89 -4.72 -7.17
CA CYS A 53 9.79 -3.81 -6.46
C CYS A 53 10.01 -2.48 -7.19
N LYS A 54 8.93 -1.93 -7.77
CA LYS A 54 8.87 -0.51 -8.11
C LYS A 54 8.94 0.32 -6.82
N GLU A 55 9.81 1.33 -6.82
CA GLU A 55 9.96 2.23 -5.68
C GLU A 55 8.86 3.29 -5.64
N PHE A 56 8.38 3.58 -4.43
CA PHE A 56 7.51 4.71 -4.12
C PHE A 56 7.89 5.32 -2.76
N ARG A 57 7.52 6.58 -2.54
CA ARG A 57 7.69 7.24 -1.24
C ARG A 57 6.50 6.93 -0.34
N PHE A 58 6.76 6.50 0.88
CA PHE A 58 5.76 6.18 1.89
C PHE A 58 6.03 7.03 3.14
N ASP A 59 5.15 7.98 3.41
CA ASP A 59 5.23 8.91 4.51
C ASP A 59 4.11 8.62 5.50
N PHE A 60 4.42 8.57 6.80
CA PHE A 60 3.40 8.39 7.83
C PHE A 60 3.73 9.15 9.11
N TRP A 61 2.69 9.63 9.79
CA TRP A 61 2.76 10.37 11.05
C TRP A 61 1.76 9.80 12.04
N ILE A 62 2.22 9.55 13.27
CA ILE A 62 1.41 8.98 14.35
C ILE A 62 0.55 10.10 14.97
N GLU A 63 -0.72 10.12 14.62
CA GLU A 63 -1.68 11.13 15.07
C GLU A 63 -2.07 10.96 16.54
N GLY A 64 -2.20 9.72 16.99
CA GLY A 64 -2.73 9.44 18.31
C GLY A 64 -3.17 8.00 18.48
N ASP A 65 -3.99 7.79 19.50
CA ASP A 65 -4.52 6.49 19.86
C ASP A 65 -6.02 6.38 19.56
N ARG A 66 -6.45 5.18 19.16
CA ARG A 66 -7.87 4.84 19.02
C ARG A 66 -8.15 3.48 19.64
N LEU A 67 -9.28 3.38 20.34
CA LEU A 67 -9.80 2.08 20.77
C LEU A 67 -10.58 1.44 19.62
N VAL A 68 -10.12 0.28 19.14
CA VAL A 68 -10.78 -0.51 18.10
C VAL A 68 -11.13 -1.87 18.67
N GLY A 69 -12.41 -2.09 18.95
CA GLY A 69 -12.87 -3.24 19.72
C GLY A 69 -12.32 -3.17 21.16
N THR A 70 -11.48 -4.13 21.54
CA THR A 70 -10.83 -4.19 22.86
C THR A 70 -9.36 -3.77 22.85
N GLU A 71 -8.82 -3.39 21.69
CA GLU A 71 -7.41 -3.06 21.52
C GLU A 71 -7.22 -1.55 21.34
N SER A 72 -6.26 -0.96 22.07
CA SER A 72 -5.77 0.38 21.80
C SER A 72 -4.73 0.32 20.69
N LYS A 73 -4.94 1.08 19.63
CA LYS A 73 -4.11 1.11 18.42
C LYS A 73 -3.60 2.52 18.16
N TRP A 74 -2.45 2.62 17.51
CA TRP A 74 -2.00 3.88 16.93
C TRP A 74 -2.80 4.19 15.66
N ILE A 75 -3.12 5.46 15.46
CA ILE A 75 -3.63 5.97 14.19
C ILE A 75 -2.51 6.71 13.49
N ALA A 76 -2.20 6.29 12.27
CA ALA A 76 -1.22 6.92 11.42
C ALA A 76 -1.89 7.61 10.23
N GLN A 77 -1.57 8.87 10.00
CA GLN A 77 -1.90 9.60 8.78
C GLN A 77 -0.84 9.29 7.73
N VAL A 78 -1.24 8.85 6.55
CA VAL A 78 -0.34 8.31 5.52
C VAL A 78 -0.46 9.10 4.23
N VAL A 79 0.69 9.40 3.62
CA VAL A 79 0.80 9.91 2.25
C VAL A 79 1.77 9.04 1.47
N VAL A 80 1.36 8.67 0.26
CA VAL A 80 2.17 7.90 -0.67
C VAL A 80 2.40 8.70 -1.94
N HIS A 81 3.64 8.78 -2.39
CA HIS A 81 4.00 9.30 -3.70
C HIS A 81 4.52 8.16 -4.59
N ASP A 82 3.69 7.71 -5.52
CA ASP A 82 4.02 6.69 -6.52
C ASP A 82 4.05 7.30 -7.93
N GLY A 83 5.24 7.71 -8.38
CA GLY A 83 5.39 8.42 -9.64
C GLY A 83 4.58 9.73 -9.64
N ALA A 84 3.61 9.86 -10.56
CA ALA A 84 2.71 11.01 -10.63
C ALA A 84 1.50 10.90 -9.69
N LYS A 85 1.25 9.72 -9.10
CA LYS A 85 0.12 9.47 -8.20
C LYS A 85 0.51 9.87 -6.77
N VAL A 86 -0.38 10.61 -6.12
CA VAL A 86 -0.32 10.92 -4.69
C VAL A 86 -1.56 10.32 -4.04
N ALA A 87 -1.38 9.36 -3.14
CA ALA A 87 -2.46 8.78 -2.36
C ALA A 87 -2.37 9.24 -0.90
N LYS A 88 -3.53 9.45 -0.27
CA LYS A 88 -3.64 9.86 1.13
C LYS A 88 -4.67 8.98 1.83
N GLY A 89 -4.40 8.60 3.07
CA GLY A 89 -5.31 7.80 3.87
C GLY A 89 -4.81 7.61 5.29
N THR A 90 -5.43 6.69 6.02
CA THR A 90 -5.08 6.39 7.41
C THR A 90 -4.76 4.91 7.60
N MET A 91 -3.90 4.58 8.55
CA MET A 91 -3.62 3.20 9.00
C MET A 91 -3.85 3.04 10.49
N GLU A 92 -4.44 1.93 10.90
CA GLU A 92 -4.58 1.51 12.30
C GLU A 92 -3.49 0.49 12.64
N LEU A 93 -2.52 0.87 13.47
CA LEU A 93 -1.38 0.03 13.83
C LEU A 93 -1.53 -0.55 15.24
N GLY A 94 -1.23 -1.83 15.40
CA GLY A 94 -1.17 -2.45 16.73
C GLY A 94 -0.09 -1.81 17.62
N LYS A 95 -0.31 -1.79 18.94
CA LYS A 95 0.69 -1.27 19.89
C LYS A 95 1.76 -2.28 20.31
N VAL A 96 1.43 -3.56 20.24
CA VAL A 96 2.37 -4.65 20.52
C VAL A 96 3.26 -4.93 19.30
N ALA A 97 2.65 -4.87 18.12
CA ALA A 97 3.29 -5.00 16.82
C ALA A 97 2.66 -3.92 15.93
N PRO A 98 3.42 -2.92 15.44
CA PRO A 98 2.94 -1.85 14.58
C PRO A 98 2.58 -2.30 13.16
N GLU A 99 1.85 -3.41 13.04
CA GLU A 99 1.28 -3.89 11.78
C GLU A 99 -0.06 -3.20 11.51
N PRO A 100 -0.35 -2.83 10.25
CA PRO A 100 -1.66 -2.35 9.88
C PRO A 100 -2.69 -3.47 10.04
N THR A 101 -3.71 -3.17 10.82
CA THR A 101 -4.89 -4.02 11.03
C THR A 101 -6.16 -3.41 10.40
N GLY A 102 -6.07 -2.15 9.98
CA GLY A 102 -7.06 -1.42 9.20
C GLY A 102 -6.38 -0.32 8.39
N SER A 103 -6.93 0.01 7.22
CA SER A 103 -6.43 1.10 6.39
C SER A 103 -7.54 1.67 5.51
N SER A 104 -7.39 2.93 5.08
CA SER A 104 -8.25 3.49 4.04
C SER A 104 -8.05 2.76 2.71
N ASP A 105 -9.11 2.58 1.92
CA ASP A 105 -9.04 1.89 0.63
C ASP A 105 -8.01 2.52 -0.32
N SER A 106 -7.90 3.85 -0.31
CA SER A 106 -6.95 4.63 -1.11
C SER A 106 -5.47 4.26 -0.88
N ILE A 107 -5.13 3.63 0.24
CA ILE A 107 -3.75 3.22 0.57
C ILE A 107 -3.63 1.75 0.95
N LYS A 108 -4.67 0.94 0.74
CA LYS A 108 -4.75 -0.47 1.15
C LYS A 108 -3.58 -1.31 0.62
N THR A 109 -3.25 -1.18 -0.66
CA THR A 109 -2.12 -1.88 -1.28
C THR A 109 -0.79 -1.46 -0.65
N TYR A 110 -0.58 -0.16 -0.42
CA TYR A 110 0.64 0.37 0.20
C TYR A 110 0.77 -0.04 1.67
N SER A 111 -0.34 -0.11 2.41
CA SER A 111 -0.34 -0.62 3.80
C SER A 111 0.11 -2.09 3.87
N SER A 112 -0.28 -2.88 2.88
CA SER A 112 0.16 -4.28 2.77
C SER A 112 1.66 -4.37 2.51
N VAL A 113 2.21 -3.49 1.67
CA VAL A 113 3.68 -3.37 1.46
C VAL A 113 4.40 -2.95 2.74
N TYR A 114 3.88 -1.97 3.48
CA TYR A 114 4.46 -1.56 4.77
C TYR A 114 4.51 -2.75 5.74
N LYS A 115 3.41 -3.52 5.84
CA LYS A 115 3.32 -4.71 6.69
C LYS A 115 4.37 -5.75 6.32
N SER A 116 4.54 -6.04 5.03
CA SER A 116 5.45 -7.07 4.54
C SER A 116 6.89 -6.61 4.32
N SER A 117 7.22 -5.35 4.64
CA SER A 117 8.58 -4.81 4.55
C SER A 117 9.03 -4.10 5.83
N ILE A 118 8.62 -2.85 6.04
CA ILE A 118 9.07 -1.99 7.16
C ILE A 118 8.73 -2.63 8.51
N ALA A 119 7.50 -3.14 8.66
CA ALA A 119 7.05 -3.75 9.91
C ALA A 119 7.37 -5.25 10.01
N TRP A 120 7.88 -5.91 8.95
CA TRP A 120 7.95 -7.38 8.85
C TRP A 120 8.63 -8.08 10.03
N LEU A 121 9.64 -7.45 10.63
CA LEU A 121 10.35 -8.01 11.79
C LEU A 121 9.44 -8.17 13.03
N SER A 122 8.23 -7.61 13.05
CA SER A 122 7.24 -7.79 14.12
C SER A 122 6.79 -9.24 14.23
N ALA A 123 6.93 -10.04 13.17
CA ALA A 123 6.71 -11.48 13.23
C ALA A 123 7.66 -12.21 14.20
N PHE A 124 8.74 -11.55 14.63
CA PHE A 124 9.74 -12.10 15.53
C PHE A 124 9.99 -11.22 16.75
N ALA A 125 9.96 -9.89 16.60
CA ALA A 125 10.37 -8.92 17.61
C ALA A 125 9.23 -7.93 17.88
N THR A 126 8.43 -8.21 18.90
CA THR A 126 7.27 -7.42 19.35
C THR A 126 7.51 -6.82 20.73
N ALA A 127 6.66 -5.88 21.15
CA ALA A 127 6.66 -5.35 22.51
C ALA A 127 6.11 -6.34 23.56
N TYR A 128 5.75 -7.57 23.16
CA TYR A 128 5.13 -8.54 24.06
C TYR A 128 6.12 -9.06 25.10
N GLY A 129 5.91 -8.72 26.37
CA GLY A 129 6.80 -9.10 27.48
C GLY A 129 6.54 -10.47 28.11
N GLY A 130 5.72 -11.34 27.50
CA GLY A 130 5.39 -12.67 28.05
C GLY A 130 6.33 -13.79 27.59
N ASP A 131 6.08 -15.03 28.05
CA ASP A 131 6.94 -16.20 27.79
C ASP A 131 6.92 -16.72 26.34
N GLY A 132 6.13 -16.10 25.46
CA GLY A 132 6.13 -16.39 24.02
C GLY A 132 7.37 -15.76 23.41
N GLY A 133 8.22 -16.54 22.76
CA GLY A 133 9.52 -16.10 22.22
C GLY A 133 9.47 -15.06 21.10
N GLU A 134 8.44 -14.21 21.05
CA GLU A 134 8.15 -13.14 20.10
C GLU A 134 8.38 -11.75 20.69
N GLY A 135 8.77 -11.65 21.97
CA GLY A 135 9.06 -10.37 22.63
C GLY A 135 10.33 -9.66 22.13
N PRO A 136 10.79 -8.62 22.84
CA PRO A 136 11.98 -7.87 22.46
C PRO A 136 13.20 -8.77 22.25
N LYS A 137 14.01 -8.42 21.25
CA LYS A 137 15.12 -9.26 20.81
C LYS A 137 16.46 -8.65 21.16
N ARG A 138 17.16 -9.33 22.07
CA ARG A 138 18.52 -8.97 22.46
C ARG A 138 19.47 -9.01 21.27
N PHE A 139 20.31 -7.98 21.12
CA PHE A 139 21.30 -7.95 20.04
C PHE A 139 22.37 -9.05 20.19
N GLY A 140 22.68 -9.45 21.42
CA GLY A 140 23.57 -10.58 21.72
C GLY A 140 22.92 -11.96 21.54
N ALA A 141 21.65 -12.07 21.14
CA ALA A 141 21.01 -13.36 20.94
C ALA A 141 21.59 -14.10 19.72
N ALA A 142 21.84 -15.40 19.87
CA ALA A 142 22.38 -16.23 18.79
C ALA A 142 21.45 -16.32 17.56
N SER A 143 20.15 -16.08 17.76
CA SER A 143 19.12 -15.99 16.72
C SER A 143 17.88 -15.28 17.28
N TRP A 144 17.16 -14.58 16.41
CA TRP A 144 15.87 -13.96 16.72
C TRP A 144 14.67 -14.84 16.36
N GLY A 145 14.88 -15.88 15.57
CA GLY A 145 13.82 -16.78 15.11
C GLY A 145 14.20 -17.55 13.86
N LYS A 146 13.28 -18.36 13.36
CA LYS A 146 13.45 -19.12 12.11
C LYS A 146 12.36 -18.77 11.10
N ILE A 147 12.76 -18.66 9.84
CA ILE A 147 11.84 -18.44 8.72
C ILE A 147 11.47 -19.80 8.13
N ALA A 148 10.32 -20.34 8.56
CA ALA A 148 9.92 -21.73 8.28
C ALA A 148 9.73 -22.02 6.78
N ASN A 149 9.15 -21.08 6.04
CA ASN A 149 8.81 -21.23 4.61
C ASN A 149 10.01 -21.23 3.66
N ILE A 150 11.23 -20.92 4.12
CA ILE A 150 12.46 -20.93 3.30
C ILE A 150 13.50 -21.96 3.78
N GLY A 151 13.04 -22.99 4.49
CA GLY A 151 13.92 -24.06 5.00
C GLY A 151 14.38 -23.87 6.45
N GLY A 152 13.75 -22.97 7.21
CA GLY A 152 14.06 -22.76 8.62
C GLY A 152 15.33 -21.95 8.86
N GLU A 153 15.68 -21.08 7.91
CA GLU A 153 16.81 -20.15 8.00
C GLU A 153 16.70 -19.25 9.23
N GLN A 154 17.84 -19.01 9.87
CA GLN A 154 17.90 -18.24 11.11
C GLN A 154 17.94 -16.75 10.82
N ILE A 155 17.25 -15.96 11.65
CA ILE A 155 17.36 -14.51 11.66
C ILE A 155 18.45 -14.13 12.65
N LEU A 156 19.58 -13.65 12.15
CA LEU A 156 20.79 -13.47 12.94
C LEU A 156 21.14 -11.98 13.09
N PRO A 157 21.33 -11.48 14.32
CA PRO A 157 22.15 -10.28 14.53
C PRO A 157 23.57 -10.60 14.09
N LYS A 158 24.01 -10.03 12.97
CA LYS A 158 25.24 -10.47 12.30
C LYS A 158 26.43 -9.61 12.65
N GLU A 159 26.27 -8.30 12.60
CA GLU A 159 27.33 -7.33 12.86
C GLU A 159 26.74 -6.00 13.32
N VAL A 160 27.56 -5.16 13.94
CA VAL A 160 27.25 -3.74 14.16
C VAL A 160 27.99 -2.95 13.09
N ALA A 161 27.29 -2.10 12.36
CA ALA A 161 27.85 -1.32 11.27
C ALA A 161 27.27 0.09 11.25
N SER A 162 28.10 1.06 10.82
CA SER A 162 27.63 2.39 10.48
C SER A 162 26.84 2.33 9.17
N VAL A 163 25.66 2.93 9.14
CA VAL A 163 24.80 3.01 7.96
C VAL A 163 24.41 4.45 7.68
N LYS A 164 24.59 4.87 6.43
CA LYS A 164 24.23 6.21 5.96
C LYS A 164 23.05 6.09 4.99
N VAL A 165 21.96 6.74 5.36
CA VAL A 165 20.74 6.89 4.57
C VAL A 165 20.44 8.37 4.37
N ARG A 166 19.45 8.70 3.53
CA ARG A 166 19.00 10.09 3.36
C ARG A 166 18.52 10.74 4.66
N GLY A 167 17.88 9.97 5.55
CA GLY A 167 17.43 10.45 6.86
C GLY A 167 18.55 10.69 7.89
N GLY A 168 19.80 10.31 7.60
CA GLY A 168 20.92 10.54 8.52
C GLY A 168 21.99 9.44 8.49
N THR A 169 22.94 9.54 9.43
CA THR A 169 23.97 8.51 9.66
C THR A 169 23.76 7.90 11.03
N PHE A 170 23.67 6.57 11.08
CA PHE A 170 23.51 5.80 12.30
C PHE A 170 24.80 4.99 12.50
N GLU A 171 25.62 5.39 13.47
CA GLU A 171 26.97 4.83 13.64
C GLU A 171 26.97 3.39 14.17
N GLU A 172 25.93 3.04 14.95
CA GLU A 172 25.79 1.74 15.62
C GLU A 172 24.45 1.08 15.24
N ALA A 173 24.30 0.69 13.98
CA ALA A 173 23.16 -0.10 13.55
C ALA A 173 23.50 -1.60 13.61
N VAL A 174 22.58 -2.41 14.16
CA VAL A 174 22.69 -3.87 14.11
C VAL A 174 22.17 -4.37 12.78
N VAL A 175 23.02 -5.08 12.05
CA VAL A 175 22.65 -5.72 10.80
C VAL A 175 22.02 -7.07 11.12
N VAL A 176 20.71 -7.15 11.00
CA VAL A 176 19.95 -8.40 11.06
C VAL A 176 20.00 -9.06 9.69
N SER A 177 20.37 -10.33 9.60
CA SER A 177 20.54 -11.02 8.32
C SER A 177 20.05 -12.47 8.32
N TRP A 178 19.70 -12.94 7.13
CA TRP A 178 19.42 -14.35 6.83
C TRP A 178 19.79 -14.63 5.38
N ARG A 179 19.95 -15.91 5.02
CA ARG A 179 20.23 -16.32 3.64
C ARG A 179 19.00 -16.89 2.97
N THR A 180 18.87 -16.68 1.68
CA THR A 180 17.76 -17.21 0.89
C THR A 180 18.12 -17.21 -0.60
N GLY A 181 17.83 -18.30 -1.32
CA GLY A 181 18.11 -18.39 -2.76
C GLY A 181 19.57 -18.12 -3.17
N GLY A 182 20.53 -18.40 -2.28
CA GLY A 182 21.95 -18.09 -2.50
C GLY A 182 22.35 -16.62 -2.28
N ALA A 183 21.41 -15.75 -1.94
CA ALA A 183 21.65 -14.36 -1.57
C ALA A 183 21.55 -14.15 -0.05
N GLU A 184 22.09 -13.03 0.43
CA GLU A 184 22.01 -12.62 1.83
C GLU A 184 21.11 -11.39 1.95
N SER A 185 20.03 -11.55 2.70
CA SER A 185 19.12 -10.48 3.10
C SER A 185 19.68 -9.75 4.30
N ARG A 186 19.52 -8.42 4.33
CA ARG A 186 20.00 -7.57 5.42
C ARG A 186 18.96 -6.50 5.77
N VAL A 187 18.79 -6.26 7.07
CA VAL A 187 17.92 -5.23 7.64
C VAL A 187 18.69 -4.53 8.75
N TRP A 188 18.75 -3.20 8.75
CA TRP A 188 19.49 -2.41 9.71
C TRP A 188 18.53 -1.87 10.77
N VAL A 189 18.71 -2.30 12.02
CA VAL A 189 17.94 -1.82 13.18
C VAL A 189 18.85 -0.99 14.09
N VAL A 190 18.27 -0.01 14.78
CA VAL A 190 18.99 0.89 15.67
C VAL A 190 18.30 0.85 17.03
N ASP A 191 19.08 0.71 18.10
CA ASP A 191 18.58 0.68 19.47
C ASP A 191 17.78 1.94 19.79
N GLY A 192 16.59 1.79 20.39
CA GLY A 192 15.69 2.90 20.71
C GLY A 192 15.07 3.62 19.49
N PHE A 193 15.21 3.08 18.28
CA PHE A 193 14.60 3.64 17.08
C PHE A 193 13.46 2.74 16.56
N PRO A 194 12.22 3.25 16.33
CA PRO A 194 11.04 2.41 16.18
C PRO A 194 11.04 1.41 15.02
N PHE A 195 11.65 1.76 13.89
CA PHE A 195 11.57 0.98 12.65
C PHE A 195 12.95 0.78 12.05
N PRO A 196 13.20 -0.28 11.28
CA PRO A 196 14.50 -0.42 10.62
C PRO A 196 14.77 0.78 9.69
N VAL A 197 16.04 1.20 9.61
CA VAL A 197 16.43 2.41 8.87
C VAL A 197 16.75 2.11 7.40
N GLN A 198 17.10 0.86 7.10
CA GLN A 198 17.41 0.39 5.75
C GLN A 198 17.16 -1.12 5.66
N ALA A 199 16.79 -1.62 4.48
CA ALA A 199 16.75 -3.04 4.18
C ALA A 199 17.05 -3.35 2.72
N GLY A 200 17.57 -4.55 2.48
CA GLY A 200 17.64 -5.17 1.16
C GLY A 200 17.53 -6.68 1.32
N THR A 201 16.40 -7.25 0.88
CA THR A 201 16.05 -8.67 1.05
C THR A 201 15.71 -9.35 -0.26
N TRP A 202 15.83 -10.66 -0.29
CA TRP A 202 15.75 -11.46 -1.52
C TRP A 202 14.70 -12.55 -1.42
N VAL A 203 14.07 -12.87 -2.54
CA VAL A 203 13.11 -13.98 -2.59
C VAL A 203 13.85 -15.31 -2.57
N HIS A 204 13.26 -16.30 -1.90
CA HIS A 204 13.71 -17.67 -2.02
C HIS A 204 13.43 -18.22 -3.42
N VAL A 205 14.48 -18.60 -4.14
CA VAL A 205 14.38 -19.29 -5.43
C VAL A 205 15.14 -20.60 -5.38
N SER A 206 14.61 -21.63 -6.06
CA SER A 206 15.29 -22.92 -6.19
C SER A 206 16.46 -22.86 -7.18
N GLU A 207 16.36 -22.00 -8.19
CA GLU A 207 17.34 -21.79 -9.25
C GLU A 207 17.30 -20.33 -9.76
N GLY A 208 18.32 -19.90 -10.50
CA GLY A 208 18.37 -18.57 -11.11
C GLY A 208 18.90 -17.47 -10.19
N ILE A 209 18.62 -16.21 -10.55
CA ILE A 209 19.01 -15.03 -9.77
C ILE A 209 17.82 -14.67 -8.88
N PRO A 210 17.96 -14.70 -7.53
CA PRO A 210 16.86 -14.33 -6.65
C PRO A 210 16.46 -12.87 -6.91
N PRO A 211 15.17 -12.57 -7.16
CA PRO A 211 14.71 -11.20 -7.29
C PRO A 211 14.73 -10.50 -5.92
N GLN A 212 14.79 -9.17 -5.95
CA GLN A 212 14.63 -8.35 -4.75
C GLN A 212 13.22 -8.58 -4.18
N GLU A 213 13.13 -9.04 -2.93
CA GLU A 213 11.85 -9.20 -2.23
C GLU A 213 11.35 -7.84 -1.74
N TYR A 214 12.14 -7.13 -0.93
CA TYR A 214 11.90 -5.73 -0.62
C TYR A 214 13.20 -4.98 -0.40
N ARG A 215 13.13 -3.67 -0.62
CA ARG A 215 14.18 -2.72 -0.27
C ARG A 215 13.51 -1.48 0.28
N PHE A 216 14.09 -0.90 1.33
CA PHE A 216 13.71 0.43 1.75
C PHE A 216 14.89 1.21 2.32
N GLU A 217 14.74 2.53 2.31
CA GLU A 217 15.65 3.50 2.87
C GLU A 217 14.84 4.57 3.61
N LEU A 218 15.21 4.85 4.87
CA LEU A 218 14.66 5.98 5.62
C LEU A 218 15.16 7.31 5.02
N LEU A 219 14.22 8.18 4.68
CA LEU A 219 14.45 9.46 4.03
C LEU A 219 14.45 10.63 5.00
N ASP A 220 13.53 10.61 5.96
CA ASP A 220 13.37 11.64 6.98
C ASP A 220 12.60 11.07 8.17
N TYR A 221 12.81 11.64 9.35
CA TYR A 221 12.07 11.32 10.56
C TYR A 221 12.13 12.47 11.56
N GLY A 222 11.17 12.52 12.46
CA GLY A 222 11.15 13.53 13.51
C GLY A 222 9.83 13.53 14.25
N THR A 223 9.51 14.66 14.87
CA THR A 223 8.25 14.86 15.58
C THR A 223 7.53 16.08 15.03
N SER A 224 6.20 16.03 15.03
CA SER A 224 5.31 17.14 14.67
C SER A 224 4.10 17.13 15.58
N GLU A 225 3.73 18.31 16.09
CA GLU A 225 2.54 18.49 16.95
C GLU A 225 1.23 18.42 16.16
N SER A 226 1.28 18.69 14.85
CA SER A 226 0.14 18.66 13.92
C SER A 226 0.44 17.80 12.70
N ASN A 227 -0.59 17.36 12.00
CA ASN A 227 -0.46 16.54 10.79
C ASN A 227 0.40 17.25 9.73
N PRO A 228 1.62 16.78 9.42
CA PRO A 228 2.50 17.45 8.46
C PRO A 228 1.99 17.35 7.01
N TYR A 229 0.98 16.51 6.78
CA TYR A 229 0.44 16.21 5.45
C TYR A 229 -0.92 16.87 5.17
N GLU A 230 -1.37 17.78 6.02
CA GLU A 230 -2.67 18.43 5.88
C GLU A 230 -2.84 19.12 4.51
N GLY A 231 -1.82 19.86 4.06
CA GLY A 231 -1.81 20.55 2.76
C GLY A 231 -1.47 19.68 1.54
N VAL A 232 -1.25 18.37 1.71
CA VAL A 232 -0.99 17.48 0.57
C VAL A 232 -2.31 17.17 -0.14
N VAL A 233 -2.35 17.52 -1.42
CA VAL A 233 -3.47 17.21 -2.31
C VAL A 233 -3.23 15.83 -2.92
N ALA A 234 -4.13 14.88 -2.63
CA ALA A 234 -4.13 13.60 -3.31
C ALA A 234 -4.43 13.81 -4.79
N THR A 235 -3.77 13.05 -5.66
CA THR A 235 -4.22 12.94 -7.06
C THR A 235 -5.67 12.50 -7.02
N ALA A 236 -6.52 13.10 -7.86
CA ALA A 236 -7.91 12.67 -7.96
C ALA A 236 -7.89 11.15 -8.10
N VAL A 237 -8.54 10.46 -7.16
CA VAL A 237 -8.77 9.04 -7.28
C VAL A 237 -9.84 8.92 -8.37
N GLU A 238 -9.43 8.88 -9.62
CA GLU A 238 -10.23 8.24 -10.66
C GLU A 238 -10.29 6.77 -10.24
N GLY A 239 -11.28 6.40 -9.40
CA GLY A 239 -11.49 5.00 -9.02
C GLY A 239 -11.61 4.67 -7.53
N ALA A 240 -12.54 5.31 -6.84
CA ALA A 240 -13.62 4.53 -6.24
C ALA A 240 -14.94 5.23 -6.60
N ALA A 241 -15.11 5.52 -7.89
CA ALA A 241 -16.39 5.96 -8.40
C ALA A 241 -17.43 4.88 -8.08
N ALA A 242 -18.65 5.29 -7.72
CA ALA A 242 -19.75 4.35 -7.59
C ALA A 242 -19.77 3.43 -8.83
N GLY A 243 -19.85 2.11 -8.62
CA GLY A 243 -19.89 1.11 -9.70
C GLY A 243 -18.59 0.37 -10.01
N CYS A 244 -17.43 0.75 -9.45
CA CYS A 244 -16.21 -0.01 -9.67
C CYS A 244 -16.24 -1.38 -8.94
N PRO A 245 -15.93 -2.50 -9.62
CA PRO A 245 -15.88 -3.82 -8.99
C PRO A 245 -14.83 -3.90 -7.88
N VAL A 246 -15.23 -4.43 -6.72
CA VAL A 246 -14.33 -4.77 -5.62
C VAL A 246 -13.96 -6.26 -5.76
N ASP A 247 -12.66 -6.56 -5.78
CA ASP A 247 -12.12 -7.91 -5.94
C ASP A 247 -12.71 -8.67 -7.14
N PRO A 248 -12.56 -8.15 -8.38
CA PRO A 248 -13.14 -8.75 -9.57
C PRO A 248 -12.60 -10.15 -9.84
N GLU A 249 -13.43 -11.00 -10.44
CA GLU A 249 -12.98 -12.28 -10.99
C GLU A 249 -11.93 -12.04 -12.08
N LEU A 250 -10.86 -12.85 -12.05
CA LEU A 250 -9.75 -12.73 -12.98
C LEU A 250 -9.81 -13.87 -14.00
N ASP A 251 -9.78 -13.52 -15.29
CA ASP A 251 -9.65 -14.48 -16.38
C ASP A 251 -8.24 -14.47 -16.99
N SER A 252 -7.79 -15.63 -17.48
CA SER A 252 -6.46 -15.84 -18.01
C SER A 252 -6.47 -16.17 -19.49
N THR A 253 -5.82 -15.33 -20.28
CA THR A 253 -5.56 -15.59 -21.71
C THR A 253 -4.08 -15.83 -21.95
N LYS A 254 -3.75 -16.79 -22.82
CA LYS A 254 -2.37 -17.13 -23.19
C LYS A 254 -2.21 -17.02 -24.69
N GLN A 255 -1.29 -16.17 -25.14
CA GLN A 255 -1.11 -15.87 -26.55
C GLN A 255 0.37 -15.67 -26.88
N THR A 256 0.76 -16.12 -28.07
CA THR A 256 2.08 -15.85 -28.62
C THR A 256 2.10 -14.43 -29.21
N THR A 257 3.21 -13.72 -29.03
CA THR A 257 3.41 -12.40 -29.63
C THR A 257 3.37 -12.46 -31.17
N THR A 258 3.09 -11.32 -31.82
CA THR A 258 2.89 -11.21 -33.28
C THR A 258 4.07 -11.77 -34.09
N GLY A 259 5.29 -11.48 -33.67
CA GLY A 259 6.54 -11.97 -34.27
C GLY A 259 6.94 -13.37 -33.80
N GLY A 260 6.16 -14.02 -32.94
CA GLY A 260 6.41 -15.38 -32.49
C GLY A 260 7.66 -15.51 -31.63
N LYS A 261 8.08 -14.46 -30.90
CA LYS A 261 9.27 -14.50 -30.04
C LYS A 261 8.99 -14.90 -28.60
N TYR A 262 7.81 -14.54 -28.08
CA TYR A 262 7.45 -14.73 -26.68
C TYR A 262 6.05 -15.33 -26.56
N LEU A 263 5.82 -16.05 -25.45
CA LEU A 263 4.51 -16.52 -25.05
C LEU A 263 4.09 -15.73 -23.81
N ILE A 264 2.98 -14.99 -23.89
CA ILE A 264 2.52 -14.14 -22.79
C ILE A 264 1.20 -14.70 -22.27
N LYS A 265 1.17 -14.97 -20.97
CA LYS A 265 -0.08 -15.19 -20.23
C LYS A 265 -0.49 -13.88 -19.59
N ALA A 266 -1.65 -13.36 -19.96
CA ALA A 266 -2.26 -12.17 -19.36
C ALA A 266 -3.49 -12.62 -18.55
N THR A 267 -3.41 -12.47 -17.24
CA THR A 267 -4.52 -12.68 -16.31
C THR A 267 -5.07 -11.31 -15.93
N ARG A 268 -6.33 -11.03 -16.23
CA ARG A 268 -6.93 -9.71 -15.99
C ARG A 268 -8.32 -9.80 -15.37
N GLY A 269 -8.73 -8.74 -14.68
CA GLY A 269 -10.09 -8.62 -14.19
C GLY A 269 -10.45 -7.18 -13.82
N PRO A 270 -11.73 -6.77 -13.93
CA PRO A 270 -12.88 -7.60 -14.34
C PRO A 270 -12.81 -8.03 -15.82
N GLU A 271 -13.56 -9.08 -16.19
CA GLU A 271 -13.62 -9.57 -17.58
C GLU A 271 -14.02 -8.45 -18.56
N GLU A 272 -14.96 -7.61 -18.12
CA GLU A 272 -15.39 -6.38 -18.78
C GLU A 272 -14.97 -5.16 -17.93
N PRO A 273 -13.83 -4.52 -18.25
CA PRO A 273 -13.37 -3.31 -17.57
C PRO A 273 -14.41 -2.19 -17.64
N VAL A 274 -14.71 -1.60 -16.48
CA VAL A 274 -15.68 -0.51 -16.36
C VAL A 274 -14.96 0.82 -16.57
N ALA A 275 -15.56 1.69 -17.38
CA ALA A 275 -14.98 3.00 -17.70
C ALA A 275 -14.69 3.83 -16.43
N GLY A 276 -13.49 4.39 -16.33
CA GLY A 276 -13.03 5.19 -15.19
C GLY A 276 -12.75 4.38 -13.90
N CYS A 277 -12.71 3.05 -13.98
CA CYS A 277 -12.25 2.18 -12.90
C CYS A 277 -10.89 1.59 -13.21
N ASP A 278 -10.16 1.15 -12.20
CA ASP A 278 -8.95 0.37 -12.42
C ASP A 278 -9.28 -1.10 -12.74
N MET A 279 -8.41 -1.76 -13.49
CA MET A 279 -8.42 -3.21 -13.65
C MET A 279 -7.13 -3.86 -13.12
N SER A 280 -7.23 -5.09 -12.65
CA SER A 280 -6.07 -5.92 -12.36
C SER A 280 -5.51 -6.53 -13.63
N LEU A 281 -4.19 -6.48 -13.79
CA LEU A 281 -3.45 -7.14 -14.87
C LEU A 281 -2.19 -7.81 -14.32
N LEU A 282 -2.13 -9.13 -14.42
CA LEU A 282 -0.97 -9.97 -14.16
C LEU A 282 -0.43 -10.48 -15.50
N LEU A 283 0.82 -10.16 -15.81
CA LEU A 283 1.52 -10.65 -16.98
C LEU A 283 2.54 -11.72 -16.57
N SER A 284 2.65 -12.77 -17.36
CA SER A 284 3.68 -13.80 -17.23
C SER A 284 4.30 -14.10 -18.59
N PHE A 285 5.58 -13.81 -18.73
CA PHE A 285 6.38 -13.96 -19.94
C PHE A 285 7.08 -15.32 -19.92
N HIS A 286 6.81 -16.13 -20.94
CA HIS A 286 7.33 -17.48 -21.06
C HIS A 286 8.08 -17.67 -22.37
N SER A 287 8.96 -18.66 -22.35
CA SER A 287 9.57 -19.19 -23.57
C SER A 287 8.48 -19.65 -24.52
N LYS A 288 8.67 -19.36 -25.81
CA LYS A 288 7.78 -19.88 -26.85
C LYS A 288 7.92 -21.39 -27.08
N TYR A 289 9.00 -21.97 -26.58
CA TYR A 289 9.35 -23.38 -26.75
C TYR A 289 8.90 -24.22 -25.56
N ASP A 290 8.94 -23.63 -24.36
CA ASP A 290 8.49 -24.26 -23.13
C ASP A 290 7.58 -23.29 -22.37
N GLU A 291 6.33 -23.71 -22.24
CA GLU A 291 5.29 -22.88 -21.68
C GLU A 291 5.32 -22.79 -20.15
N THR A 292 6.21 -23.56 -19.51
CA THR A 292 6.49 -23.58 -18.07
C THR A 292 7.76 -22.82 -17.71
N GLU A 293 8.58 -22.47 -18.72
CA GLU A 293 9.82 -21.71 -18.55
C GLU A 293 9.51 -20.21 -18.55
N PHE A 294 9.64 -19.57 -17.38
CA PHE A 294 9.58 -18.11 -17.25
C PHE A 294 10.83 -17.46 -17.86
N LEU A 295 10.61 -16.35 -18.58
CA LEU A 295 11.69 -15.53 -19.11
C LEU A 295 12.11 -14.49 -18.08
N ASN A 296 13.41 -14.37 -17.83
CA ASN A 296 13.94 -13.40 -16.88
C ASN A 296 14.40 -12.11 -17.57
N GLN A 297 14.52 -11.03 -16.80
CA GLN A 297 15.02 -9.73 -17.25
C GLN A 297 14.24 -9.13 -18.44
N VAL A 298 12.92 -9.25 -18.42
CA VAL A 298 12.04 -8.78 -19.48
C VAL A 298 11.92 -7.26 -19.41
N GLN A 299 12.33 -6.56 -20.47
CA GLN A 299 12.01 -5.15 -20.65
C GLN A 299 10.75 -5.03 -21.50
N TYR A 300 9.74 -4.34 -21.01
CA TYR A 300 8.45 -4.24 -21.68
C TYR A 300 7.78 -2.88 -21.51
N ASP A 301 6.64 -2.70 -22.16
CA ASP A 301 5.74 -1.57 -21.96
C ASP A 301 4.30 -2.02 -22.18
N ILE A 302 3.35 -1.24 -21.68
CA ILE A 302 1.93 -1.45 -21.92
C ILE A 302 1.37 -0.16 -22.51
N LEU A 303 0.88 -0.26 -23.74
CA LEU A 303 0.29 0.85 -24.48
C LEU A 303 -1.21 0.61 -24.62
N VAL A 304 -2.01 1.64 -24.40
CA VAL A 304 -3.46 1.59 -24.68
C VAL A 304 -3.73 2.48 -25.87
N ALA A 305 -4.28 1.89 -26.92
CA ALA A 305 -4.74 2.60 -28.11
C ALA A 305 -6.26 2.67 -28.13
N ASP A 306 -6.78 3.84 -28.50
CA ASP A 306 -8.21 4.10 -28.66
C ASP A 306 -8.77 3.43 -29.95
N PRO A 307 -10.10 3.50 -30.19
CA PRO A 307 -10.69 2.92 -31.40
C PRO A 307 -10.16 3.53 -32.72
N SER A 308 -9.56 4.72 -32.69
CA SER A 308 -8.93 5.35 -33.86
C SER A 308 -7.52 4.80 -34.14
N GLY A 309 -6.94 4.09 -33.17
CA GLY A 309 -5.57 3.57 -33.19
C GLY A 309 -4.54 4.53 -32.60
N GLU A 310 -4.97 5.64 -32.00
CA GLU A 310 -4.08 6.58 -31.30
C GLU A 310 -3.72 6.04 -29.92
N VAL A 311 -2.44 6.05 -29.56
CA VAL A 311 -1.97 5.64 -28.23
C VAL A 311 -2.28 6.75 -27.22
N VAL A 312 -3.28 6.51 -26.37
CA VAL A 312 -3.75 7.45 -25.34
C VAL A 312 -3.08 7.24 -23.99
N TYR A 313 -2.47 6.06 -23.75
CA TYR A 313 -1.77 5.77 -22.51
C TYR A 313 -0.51 4.93 -22.72
N THR A 314 0.48 5.15 -21.85
CA THR A 314 1.73 4.38 -21.80
C THR A 314 2.11 4.16 -20.35
N ALA A 315 2.09 2.91 -19.91
CA ALA A 315 2.30 2.55 -18.51
C ALA A 315 3.67 3.00 -17.99
N SER A 316 4.75 2.81 -18.76
CA SER A 316 6.08 3.26 -18.33
C SER A 316 6.13 4.76 -18.03
N ARG A 317 5.49 5.58 -18.88
CA ARG A 317 5.44 7.05 -18.71
C ARG A 317 4.62 7.47 -17.50
N ALA A 318 3.46 6.85 -17.29
CA ALA A 318 2.63 7.09 -16.11
C ALA A 318 3.39 6.76 -14.81
N GLU A 319 4.25 5.74 -14.87
CA GLU A 319 5.11 5.34 -13.76
C GLU A 319 6.41 6.16 -13.63
N GLY A 320 6.63 7.17 -14.49
CA GLY A 320 7.86 7.96 -14.49
C GLY A 320 9.11 7.19 -14.95
N SER A 321 8.93 6.04 -15.58
CA SER A 321 10.00 5.20 -16.11
C SER A 321 10.11 5.31 -17.64
N ARG A 322 11.29 4.98 -18.17
CA ARG A 322 11.51 4.86 -19.62
C ARG A 322 10.96 3.54 -20.18
N VAL A 323 10.91 2.50 -19.34
CA VAL A 323 10.52 1.14 -19.70
C VAL A 323 10.10 0.40 -18.44
N LEU A 324 9.13 -0.50 -18.54
CA LEU A 324 8.80 -1.42 -17.47
C LEU A 324 9.79 -2.59 -17.47
N TYR A 325 10.06 -3.14 -16.29
CA TYR A 325 11.02 -4.22 -16.14
C TYR A 325 10.46 -5.33 -15.28
N SER A 326 10.63 -6.57 -15.74
CA SER A 326 10.32 -7.76 -14.97
C SER A 326 11.56 -8.62 -14.78
N GLY A 327 12.00 -8.75 -13.53
CA GLY A 327 13.17 -9.56 -13.20
C GLY A 327 12.88 -11.05 -13.37
N SER A 328 11.69 -11.48 -12.95
CA SER A 328 11.27 -12.88 -12.88
C SER A 328 10.45 -13.35 -14.09
N GLY A 329 10.05 -12.43 -14.97
CA GLY A 329 9.08 -12.72 -16.02
C GLY A 329 7.65 -12.73 -15.55
N GLN A 330 7.33 -12.31 -14.33
CA GLN A 330 5.98 -12.20 -13.84
C GLN A 330 5.75 -10.90 -13.09
N THR A 331 4.73 -10.14 -13.47
CA THR A 331 4.47 -8.82 -12.91
C THR A 331 2.98 -8.55 -12.78
N ARG A 332 2.59 -7.92 -11.68
CA ARG A 332 1.19 -7.61 -11.33
C ARG A 332 1.02 -6.10 -11.21
N ASN A 333 0.03 -5.57 -11.92
CA ASN A 333 -0.48 -4.22 -11.75
C ASN A 333 -1.98 -4.29 -11.43
N ASP A 334 -2.36 -4.02 -10.19
CA ASP A 334 -3.76 -3.98 -9.76
C ASP A 334 -4.47 -2.65 -10.07
N GLU A 335 -3.70 -1.68 -10.54
CA GLU A 335 -4.15 -0.32 -10.86
C GLU A 335 -3.82 -0.05 -12.33
N MET A 336 -4.21 -0.98 -13.22
CA MET A 336 -4.09 -0.74 -14.65
C MET A 336 -5.20 0.20 -15.09
N TRP A 337 -4.78 1.37 -15.58
CA TRP A 337 -5.68 2.40 -16.08
C TRP A 337 -6.63 1.86 -17.16
N VAL A 338 -7.91 2.16 -16.99
CA VAL A 338 -8.97 1.93 -17.97
C VAL A 338 -9.51 3.29 -18.43
N PRO A 339 -9.70 3.51 -19.74
CA PRO A 339 -10.28 4.73 -20.27
C PRO A 339 -11.64 5.10 -19.65
N ASP A 340 -11.90 6.41 -19.51
CA ASP A 340 -13.18 6.94 -19.00
C ASP A 340 -14.33 6.85 -20.01
N GLU A 341 -14.01 6.69 -21.30
CA GLU A 341 -15.00 6.54 -22.35
C GLU A 341 -15.17 5.06 -22.73
N PRO A 342 -16.41 4.52 -22.73
CA PRO A 342 -16.69 3.17 -23.18
C PRO A 342 -16.33 2.96 -24.65
N GLY A 343 -15.86 1.76 -25.01
CA GLY A 343 -15.49 1.46 -26.39
C GLY A 343 -14.52 0.29 -26.52
N GLU A 344 -14.07 0.08 -27.75
CA GLU A 344 -13.11 -0.97 -28.10
C GLU A 344 -11.68 -0.42 -28.07
N TYR A 345 -10.89 -0.84 -27.11
CA TYR A 345 -9.50 -0.42 -26.95
C TYR A 345 -8.54 -1.56 -27.24
N THR A 346 -7.32 -1.22 -27.65
CA THR A 346 -6.24 -2.20 -27.82
C THR A 346 -5.18 -2.00 -26.76
N TYR A 347 -5.00 -2.99 -25.89
CA TYR A 347 -3.90 -3.06 -24.94
C TYR A 347 -2.75 -3.82 -25.59
N ALA A 348 -1.69 -3.10 -25.97
CA ALA A 348 -0.50 -3.67 -26.57
C ALA A 348 0.59 -3.86 -25.51
N ILE A 349 0.92 -5.12 -25.22
CA ILE A 349 2.07 -5.51 -24.41
C ILE A 349 3.28 -5.56 -25.34
N LEU A 350 4.15 -4.56 -25.25
CA LEU A 350 5.34 -4.43 -26.08
C LEU A 350 6.56 -4.99 -25.35
N VAL A 351 7.03 -6.17 -25.74
CA VAL A 351 8.28 -6.74 -25.23
C VAL A 351 9.43 -6.16 -26.03
N ARG A 352 10.31 -5.40 -25.37
CA ARG A 352 11.49 -4.78 -26.00
C ARG A 352 12.65 -5.75 -26.13
N GLY A 353 12.78 -6.69 -25.20
CA GLY A 353 13.82 -7.70 -25.19
C GLY A 353 14.11 -8.25 -23.80
N LEU A 354 15.12 -9.12 -23.72
CA LEU A 354 15.56 -9.75 -22.48
C LEU A 354 16.95 -9.23 -22.11
N ALA A 355 17.00 -8.24 -21.22
CA ALA A 355 18.25 -7.63 -20.80
C ALA A 355 18.15 -6.98 -19.41
N PRO A 356 19.26 -6.88 -18.65
CA PRO A 356 19.27 -6.15 -17.38
C PRO A 356 18.67 -4.75 -17.51
N SER A 357 17.99 -4.27 -16.47
CA SER A 357 17.22 -3.00 -16.49
C SER A 357 18.02 -1.76 -16.90
N ASN A 358 19.35 -1.77 -16.68
CA ASN A 358 20.28 -0.70 -17.03
C ASN A 358 20.84 -0.77 -18.47
N THR A 359 20.46 -1.79 -19.24
CA THR A 359 20.97 -2.03 -20.58
C THR A 359 19.90 -1.74 -21.62
N GLN A 360 20.29 -1.23 -22.79
CA GLN A 360 19.35 -1.06 -23.90
C GLN A 360 19.18 -2.36 -24.66
N THR A 361 17.94 -2.80 -24.83
CA THR A 361 17.57 -3.95 -25.66
C THR A 361 17.76 -3.67 -27.14
N ARG A 362 17.98 -4.72 -27.93
CA ARG A 362 18.14 -4.61 -29.38
C ARG A 362 16.77 -4.53 -30.06
N LEU A 363 16.66 -3.71 -31.11
CA LEU A 363 15.39 -3.53 -31.84
C LEU A 363 14.86 -4.81 -32.50
N ASP A 364 15.73 -5.77 -32.82
CA ASP A 364 15.32 -7.04 -33.38
C ASP A 364 14.77 -8.04 -32.36
N GLU A 365 14.81 -7.73 -31.06
CA GLU A 365 14.09 -8.47 -30.01
C GLU A 365 12.66 -7.96 -29.84
N LEU A 366 12.37 -6.75 -30.30
CA LEU A 366 11.06 -6.11 -30.18
C LEU A 366 9.95 -7.01 -30.75
N ASP A 367 8.91 -7.23 -29.95
CA ASP A 367 7.70 -7.93 -30.34
C ASP A 367 6.52 -7.45 -29.49
N SER A 368 5.29 -7.72 -29.93
CA SER A 368 4.10 -7.24 -29.22
C SER A 368 3.01 -8.30 -29.15
N LEU A 369 2.20 -8.22 -28.10
CA LEU A 369 0.89 -8.86 -28.04
C LEU A 369 -0.18 -7.78 -27.99
N GLN A 370 -1.16 -7.85 -28.88
CA GLN A 370 -2.31 -6.93 -28.89
C GLN A 370 -3.52 -7.66 -28.31
N ILE A 371 -4.12 -7.07 -27.29
CA ILE A 371 -5.30 -7.60 -26.60
C ILE A 371 -6.43 -6.59 -26.81
N PRO A 372 -7.45 -6.91 -27.63
CA PRO A 372 -8.65 -6.11 -27.72
C PRO A 372 -9.42 -6.22 -26.40
N ILE A 373 -9.87 -5.10 -25.87
CA ILE A 373 -10.64 -5.00 -24.64
C ILE A 373 -11.81 -4.06 -24.87
N THR A 374 -13.02 -4.58 -24.64
CA THR A 374 -14.24 -3.80 -24.59
C THR A 374 -14.36 -3.17 -23.21
N VAL A 375 -14.34 -1.85 -23.16
CA VAL A 375 -14.60 -1.06 -21.95
C VAL A 375 -16.10 -0.76 -21.89
N VAL A 376 -16.75 -1.16 -20.81
CA VAL A 376 -18.20 -0.99 -20.62
C VAL A 376 -18.53 0.31 -19.89
N PRO A 377 -19.72 0.90 -20.13
CA PRO A 377 -20.18 2.06 -19.38
C PRO A 377 -20.16 1.86 -17.88
N ASN A 378 -19.71 2.87 -17.14
CA ASN A 378 -20.01 2.97 -15.73
C ASN A 378 -21.44 3.50 -15.56
N ASP A 379 -22.41 2.59 -15.61
CA ASP A 379 -23.82 2.91 -15.45
C ASP A 379 -24.12 3.53 -14.08
N ALA A 380 -23.31 3.24 -13.05
CA ALA A 380 -23.45 3.86 -11.73
C ALA A 380 -22.92 5.31 -11.70
N ALA A 381 -22.02 5.68 -12.62
CA ALA A 381 -21.55 7.06 -12.79
C ALA A 381 -22.49 7.91 -13.67
N THR A 382 -23.25 7.29 -14.57
CA THR A 382 -24.23 7.97 -15.46
C THR A 382 -25.68 7.82 -15.03
N ALA A 383 -25.99 6.93 -14.07
CA ALA A 383 -27.26 6.97 -13.35
C ALA A 383 -27.41 8.38 -12.77
N PRO A 384 -28.57 9.06 -12.93
CA PRO A 384 -28.88 10.15 -12.03
C PRO A 384 -28.73 9.53 -10.65
N ALA A 385 -27.84 10.10 -9.82
CA ALA A 385 -27.54 9.59 -8.48
C ALA A 385 -28.85 9.04 -7.94
N PRO A 386 -28.94 7.72 -7.63
CA PRO A 386 -30.21 7.12 -7.26
C PRO A 386 -30.79 8.05 -6.25
N ALA A 387 -32.00 8.58 -6.50
CA ALA A 387 -32.66 9.44 -5.55
C ALA A 387 -32.64 8.63 -4.26
N MET A 388 -31.70 8.97 -3.37
CA MET A 388 -31.57 8.33 -2.09
C MET A 388 -32.96 8.48 -1.49
N PRO A 389 -33.50 7.47 -0.79
CA PRO A 389 -34.64 7.77 0.06
C PRO A 389 -34.23 9.01 0.85
N ALA A 390 -34.95 10.11 0.63
CA ALA A 390 -34.67 11.41 1.21
C ALA A 390 -34.81 11.25 2.73
N ALA A 391 -33.75 10.80 3.40
CA ALA A 391 -33.71 10.47 4.81
C ALA A 391 -32.41 9.78 5.30
N ALA A 392 -31.39 9.48 4.50
CA ALA A 392 -30.18 8.82 5.04
C ALA A 392 -28.97 9.75 4.95
N VAL A 393 -28.53 10.27 6.09
CA VAL A 393 -27.33 11.09 6.19
C VAL A 393 -26.11 10.15 6.23
N PRO A 394 -25.07 10.36 5.40
CA PRO A 394 -23.89 9.50 5.41
C PRO A 394 -23.30 9.37 6.82
N SER A 395 -22.90 8.15 7.19
CA SER A 395 -22.40 7.87 8.54
C SER A 395 -21.18 8.71 8.92
N TRP A 396 -20.34 9.08 7.94
CA TRP A 396 -19.20 9.96 8.18
C TRP A 396 -19.62 11.38 8.59
N ILE A 397 -20.76 11.90 8.09
CA ILE A 397 -21.30 13.20 8.53
C ILE A 397 -21.72 13.12 10.00
N LYS A 398 -22.30 11.99 10.41
CA LYS A 398 -22.65 11.73 11.81
C LYS A 398 -21.41 11.66 12.69
N SER A 399 -20.35 11.04 12.20
CA SER A 399 -19.04 11.04 12.88
C SER A 399 -18.47 12.44 13.01
N THR A 400 -18.40 13.23 11.92
CA THR A 400 -17.92 14.61 11.93
C THR A 400 -18.73 15.51 12.86
N THR A 401 -20.05 15.34 12.86
CA THR A 401 -20.96 16.09 13.75
C THR A 401 -20.76 15.70 15.21
N GLY A 402 -20.50 14.42 15.50
CA GLY A 402 -20.13 13.97 16.85
C GLY A 402 -18.85 14.62 17.36
N PHE A 403 -17.79 14.62 16.54
CA PHE A 403 -16.53 15.31 16.88
C PHE A 403 -16.73 16.80 17.16
N TRP A 404 -17.64 17.47 16.44
CA TRP A 404 -17.95 18.87 16.68
C TRP A 404 -18.76 19.10 17.96
N VAL A 405 -19.77 18.25 18.24
CA VAL A 405 -20.59 18.31 19.46
C VAL A 405 -19.72 18.14 20.70
N ASP A 406 -18.81 17.17 20.67
CA ASP A 406 -17.87 16.86 21.76
C ASP A 406 -16.75 17.91 21.90
N GLY A 407 -16.67 18.88 20.98
CA GLY A 407 -15.70 19.97 20.99
C GLY A 407 -14.31 19.58 20.51
N HIS A 408 -14.18 18.45 19.82
CA HIS A 408 -12.94 17.96 19.21
C HIS A 408 -12.60 18.66 17.89
N THR A 409 -13.60 19.18 17.19
CA THR A 409 -13.44 20.00 15.97
C THR A 409 -14.17 21.35 16.09
N GLY A 410 -13.78 22.32 15.26
CA GLY A 410 -14.37 23.65 15.23
C GLY A 410 -15.66 23.72 14.42
N ASP A 411 -16.30 24.90 14.41
CA ASP A 411 -17.53 25.13 13.64
C ASP A 411 -17.31 24.97 12.13
N ALA A 412 -16.08 25.16 11.64
CA ALA A 412 -15.73 25.06 10.22
C ALA A 412 -15.92 23.63 9.70
N GLU A 413 -15.54 22.61 10.48
CA GLU A 413 -15.68 21.21 10.11
C GLU A 413 -17.15 20.76 10.07
N PHE A 414 -17.96 21.27 10.99
CA PHE A 414 -19.40 21.06 10.98
C PHE A 414 -20.06 21.76 9.79
N VAL A 415 -19.71 23.03 9.52
CA VAL A 415 -20.22 23.77 8.35
C VAL A 415 -19.83 23.07 7.05
N ALA A 416 -18.60 22.56 6.91
CA ALA A 416 -18.17 21.81 5.72
C ALA A 416 -18.96 20.49 5.54
N ALA A 417 -19.34 19.83 6.63
CA ALA A 417 -20.23 18.68 6.58
C ALA A 417 -21.65 19.06 6.12
N ILE A 418 -22.18 20.21 6.58
CA ILE A 418 -23.47 20.71 6.11
C ILE A 418 -23.41 21.17 4.64
N GLU A 419 -22.32 21.81 4.21
CA GLU A 419 -22.07 22.19 2.81
C GLU A 419 -22.03 20.97 1.89
N PHE A 420 -21.42 19.87 2.35
CA PHE A 420 -21.49 18.59 1.65
C PHE A 420 -22.95 18.14 1.48
N LEU A 421 -23.75 18.15 2.55
CA LEU A 421 -25.16 17.75 2.48
C LEU A 421 -25.99 18.65 1.56
N VAL A 422 -25.68 19.94 1.49
CA VAL A 422 -26.31 20.87 0.53
C VAL A 422 -25.90 20.56 -0.90
N ARG A 423 -24.60 20.34 -1.15
CA ARG A 423 -24.05 20.01 -2.48
C ARG A 423 -24.60 18.70 -3.03
N GLU A 424 -24.73 17.70 -2.17
CA GLU A 424 -25.30 16.39 -2.54
C GLU A 424 -26.84 16.41 -2.58
N GLY A 425 -27.48 17.55 -2.34
CA GLY A 425 -28.93 17.70 -2.43
C GLY A 425 -29.73 17.05 -1.29
N VAL A 426 -29.08 16.71 -0.18
CA VAL A 426 -29.73 16.18 1.03
C VAL A 426 -30.43 17.28 1.83
N ILE A 427 -29.86 18.49 1.85
CA ILE A 427 -30.45 19.70 2.46
C ILE A 427 -30.89 20.64 1.34
N ALA A 428 -32.19 20.95 1.28
CA ALA A 428 -32.73 21.89 0.30
C ALA A 428 -32.62 23.35 0.79
N VAL A 429 -31.87 24.18 0.06
CA VAL A 429 -31.81 25.63 0.32
C VAL A 429 -32.88 26.34 -0.51
N SER A 430 -33.87 26.95 0.16
CA SER A 430 -34.88 27.78 -0.51
C SER A 430 -34.31 29.18 -0.79
N ALA A 431 -34.53 29.70 -2.01
CA ALA A 431 -33.93 30.93 -2.56
C ALA A 431 -34.42 32.26 -1.91
N GLY A 432 -34.73 32.25 -0.61
CA GLY A 432 -35.20 33.40 0.16
C GLY A 432 -34.32 33.79 1.36
N SER A 433 -33.20 33.10 1.59
CA SER A 433 -32.30 33.40 2.72
C SER A 433 -31.47 34.66 2.43
N SER A 434 -31.56 35.63 3.34
CA SER A 434 -30.70 36.83 3.32
C SER A 434 -29.24 36.44 3.58
N PRO A 435 -28.25 37.12 2.98
CA PRO A 435 -26.85 36.80 3.20
C PRO A 435 -26.49 37.09 4.67
N ALA A 436 -26.27 36.03 5.45
CA ALA A 436 -25.63 36.14 6.74
C ALA A 436 -24.17 36.55 6.55
N THR A 437 -23.67 37.40 7.44
CA THR A 437 -22.31 37.92 7.40
C THR A 437 -21.32 36.77 7.56
N SER A 438 -20.48 36.56 6.55
CA SER A 438 -19.40 35.57 6.55
C SER A 438 -18.55 35.75 7.81
N GLY A 439 -18.57 34.77 8.72
CA GLY A 439 -17.88 34.82 10.01
C GLY A 439 -18.78 34.71 11.26
N ALA A 440 -20.08 34.46 11.11
CA ALA A 440 -20.92 34.11 12.25
C ALA A 440 -20.64 32.66 12.71
N ALA A 441 -20.05 32.52 13.91
CA ALA A 441 -19.87 31.23 14.57
C ALA A 441 -21.23 30.53 14.77
N VAL A 442 -21.24 29.20 14.66
CA VAL A 442 -22.46 28.42 14.81
C VAL A 442 -22.93 28.56 16.26
N PRO A 443 -24.18 29.00 16.53
CA PRO A 443 -24.62 29.20 17.90
C PRO A 443 -24.48 27.92 18.74
N PRO A 444 -23.94 27.99 19.98
CA PRO A 444 -23.67 26.79 20.77
C PRO A 444 -24.88 25.88 21.03
N TRP A 445 -26.10 26.45 21.08
CA TRP A 445 -27.33 25.68 21.27
C TRP A 445 -27.67 24.73 20.09
N ILE A 446 -27.01 24.90 18.94
CA ILE A 446 -27.13 23.99 17.79
C ILE A 446 -26.46 22.65 18.10
N LYS A 447 -25.42 22.64 18.95
CA LYS A 447 -24.74 21.41 19.38
C LYS A 447 -25.67 20.46 20.12
N ASP A 448 -26.65 20.97 20.85
CA ASP A 448 -27.64 20.12 21.53
C ASP A 448 -28.49 19.35 20.50
N THR A 449 -28.91 20.02 19.43
CA THR A 449 -29.70 19.41 18.35
C THR A 449 -28.89 18.38 17.56
N ALA A 450 -27.63 18.70 17.28
CA ALA A 450 -26.67 17.79 16.64
C ALA A 450 -26.32 16.60 17.55
N GLY A 451 -26.19 16.82 18.86
CA GLY A 451 -25.92 15.78 19.86
C GLY A 451 -27.05 14.77 19.95
N PHE A 452 -28.31 15.23 19.99
CA PHE A 452 -29.47 14.32 19.95
C PHE A 452 -29.48 13.44 18.71
N TRP A 453 -28.97 13.92 17.57
CA TRP A 453 -28.87 13.12 16.37
C TRP A 453 -27.72 12.10 16.45
N VAL A 454 -26.54 12.53 16.91
CA VAL A 454 -25.36 11.69 17.13
C VAL A 454 -25.66 10.53 18.09
N ASP A 455 -26.33 10.82 19.20
CA ASP A 455 -26.74 9.86 20.23
C ASP A 455 -27.92 8.97 19.80
N GLY A 456 -28.51 9.24 18.63
CA GLY A 456 -29.63 8.46 18.07
C GLY A 456 -30.99 8.74 18.72
N HIS A 457 -31.13 9.85 19.42
CA HIS A 457 -32.41 10.33 19.97
C HIS A 457 -33.34 10.94 18.92
N ILE A 458 -32.78 11.46 17.81
CA ILE A 458 -33.53 11.85 16.61
C ILE A 458 -32.96 11.13 15.39
N ASP A 459 -33.81 10.85 14.40
CA ASP A 459 -33.42 10.18 13.17
C ASP A 459 -32.86 11.15 12.12
N ASP A 460 -32.23 10.60 11.08
CA ASP A 460 -31.61 11.34 9.99
C ASP A 460 -32.58 12.34 9.30
N PRO A 461 -33.85 12.00 8.95
CA PRO A 461 -34.76 12.98 8.36
C PRO A 461 -35.18 14.09 9.34
N GLN A 462 -35.29 13.81 10.64
CA GLN A 462 -35.52 14.84 11.66
C GLN A 462 -34.34 15.80 11.78
N PHE A 463 -33.11 15.29 11.75
CA PHE A 463 -31.90 16.10 11.75
C PHE A 463 -31.80 16.96 10.49
N VAL A 464 -31.99 16.38 9.30
CA VAL A 464 -31.96 17.10 8.02
C VAL A 464 -32.99 18.24 8.02
N SER A 465 -34.23 17.98 8.45
CA SER A 465 -35.28 19.01 8.53
C SER A 465 -34.89 20.17 9.46
N ALA A 466 -34.20 19.87 10.59
CA ALA A 466 -33.73 20.89 11.51
C ALA A 466 -32.62 21.74 10.90
N ILE A 467 -31.65 21.12 10.20
CA ILE A 467 -30.57 21.87 9.53
C ILE A 467 -31.09 22.67 8.34
N GLU A 468 -32.02 22.14 7.54
CA GLU A 468 -32.70 22.87 6.46
C GLU A 468 -33.35 24.16 6.96
N PHE A 469 -34.03 24.10 8.11
CA PHE A 469 -34.60 25.28 8.74
C PHE A 469 -33.52 26.28 9.16
N LEU A 470 -32.43 25.82 9.78
CA LEU A 470 -31.34 26.67 10.27
C LEU A 470 -30.57 27.36 9.14
N VAL A 471 -30.32 26.65 8.04
CA VAL A 471 -29.74 27.20 6.82
C VAL A 471 -30.72 28.17 6.15
N GLY A 472 -32.01 27.83 6.07
CA GLY A 472 -33.05 28.70 5.53
C GLY A 472 -33.26 30.00 6.30
N GLN A 473 -33.01 30.01 7.62
CA GLN A 473 -33.02 31.21 8.46
C GLN A 473 -31.70 32.00 8.45
N GLY A 474 -30.66 31.51 7.76
CA GLY A 474 -29.33 32.12 7.74
C GLY A 474 -28.57 32.01 9.08
N ILE A 475 -28.95 31.06 9.93
CA ILE A 475 -28.30 30.80 11.23
C ILE A 475 -27.02 29.99 11.04
N ILE A 476 -27.03 29.05 10.08
CA ILE A 476 -25.84 28.37 9.58
C ILE A 476 -25.55 28.96 8.21
N ALA A 477 -24.37 29.57 8.05
CA ALA A 477 -23.90 30.07 6.77
C ALA A 477 -23.16 28.95 6.03
N VAL A 478 -23.61 28.64 4.82
CA VAL A 478 -23.00 27.68 3.90
C VAL A 478 -22.61 28.43 2.62
N GLY A 479 -21.38 28.23 2.15
CA GLY A 479 -20.75 28.98 1.05
C GLY A 479 -21.10 28.48 -0.34
#